data_AF-E6PG07-F1
#
_entry.id   AF-E6PG07-F1
#
_cell.length_a   1.000
_cell.length_b   1.000
_cell.length_c   1.000
_cell.angle_alpha   90.00
_cell.angle_beta   90.00
_cell.angle_gamma   90.00
#
_symmetry.space_group_name_H-M   'P 1'
#
loop_
_entity.id
_entity.type
_entity.pdbx_description
1 polymer ?
#
loop_
_entity_poly.entity_id
_entity_poly.type
_entity_poly.pdbx_seq_one_letter_code
_entity_poly.pdbx_strand_id
1 'polypeptide(L)'
;MLVGNVRAVTARLSQRLQMALVGLVFGFVVVSGTPCAASARQAGQTPLRTYCAARVVALSRVGNSASTWRYELAADVPAALSVQLTMQTSTGWYRVAAPTVPLLQDNGTYLSGEARYKRRQIHSPAQFFELPFAAGRPRYLWVSKVGDAGASPQTPCPAMWIEHSAHRRHSVKNAKPLSANEAIWSQMDRTQRLNPSVYNPNALPPVAPIAQAHAVSEPASAATCRHPFRAARILHVVAPSYPFAYAGAGERWLATVAVMVELAPDGSVVGRVLARPSGRKFFDESALYAAAQTTYSPKIGLCRPVPSYYIFDAEFGPE
;
A
#
# COMPACT_ATOMS: atom_id res chain seq x y z
N MET A 1 -45.63 26.52 -29.04
CA MET A 1 -45.47 26.06 -30.44
C MET A 1 -44.18 25.25 -30.47
N LEU A 2 -44.07 23.96 -30.78
CA LEU A 2 -44.92 23.01 -31.50
C LEU A 2 -44.86 21.64 -30.79
N VAL A 3 -46.02 20.98 -30.75
CA VAL A 3 -46.25 19.60 -30.30
C VAL A 3 -46.08 18.68 -31.51
N GLY A 4 -45.36 17.57 -31.37
CA GLY A 4 -45.14 16.59 -32.43
C GLY A 4 -45.45 15.16 -31.98
N ASN A 5 -46.74 14.79 -32.05
CA ASN A 5 -47.26 13.43 -31.96
C ASN A 5 -46.85 12.62 -33.19
N VAL A 6 -46.40 11.37 -33.01
CA VAL A 6 -46.45 10.35 -34.08
C VAL A 6 -47.13 9.10 -33.57
N ARG A 7 -48.15 8.72 -34.34
CA ARG A 7 -49.14 7.68 -34.11
C ARG A 7 -48.57 6.27 -34.30
N ALA A 8 -49.23 5.36 -33.59
CA ALA A 8 -49.24 3.93 -33.78
C ALA A 8 -49.59 3.49 -35.22
N VAL A 9 -48.97 2.38 -35.65
CA VAL A 9 -49.50 1.52 -36.72
C VAL A 9 -49.53 0.09 -36.18
N THR A 10 -50.75 -0.37 -35.92
CA THR A 10 -51.16 -1.75 -35.72
C THR A 10 -51.24 -2.44 -37.08
N ALA A 11 -50.57 -3.59 -37.25
CA ALA A 11 -50.88 -4.53 -38.30
C ALA A 11 -50.85 -5.96 -37.74
N ARG A 12 -52.04 -6.54 -37.62
CA ARG A 12 -52.30 -7.96 -37.38
C ARG A 12 -51.98 -8.73 -38.66
N LEU A 13 -51.24 -9.83 -38.58
CA LEU A 13 -51.36 -10.88 -39.57
C LEU A 13 -51.09 -12.27 -38.97
N SER A 14 -52.09 -13.13 -39.19
CA SER A 14 -51.95 -14.53 -39.57
C SER A 14 -51.51 -15.54 -38.51
N GLN A 15 -52.55 -15.96 -37.80
CA GLN A 15 -52.80 -17.31 -37.29
C GLN A 15 -52.53 -18.41 -38.35
N ARG A 16 -52.14 -19.60 -37.87
CA ARG A 16 -51.94 -20.91 -38.56
C ARG A 16 -50.51 -21.22 -39.02
N LEU A 17 -49.76 -21.89 -38.15
CA LEU A 17 -49.29 -23.25 -38.45
C LEU A 17 -48.94 -23.94 -37.13
N GLN A 18 -49.87 -24.76 -36.63
CA GLN A 18 -49.56 -25.83 -35.69
C GLN A 18 -48.84 -26.92 -36.50
N MET A 19 -47.51 -27.00 -36.38
CA MET A 19 -46.80 -28.25 -36.60
C MET A 19 -46.05 -28.59 -35.33
N ALA A 20 -46.50 -29.69 -34.74
CA ALA A 20 -45.86 -30.36 -33.64
C ALA A 20 -44.41 -30.66 -33.98
N LEU A 21 -43.49 -29.98 -33.30
CA LEU A 21 -42.11 -30.40 -33.20
C LEU A 21 -41.90 -30.75 -31.72
N VAL A 22 -42.03 -32.04 -31.44
CA VAL A 22 -41.54 -32.68 -30.22
C VAL A 22 -40.01 -32.58 -30.29
N GLY A 23 -39.52 -31.39 -29.98
CA GLY A 23 -38.10 -31.12 -29.77
C GLY A 23 -37.77 -31.63 -28.38
N LEU A 24 -37.00 -32.71 -28.35
CA LEU A 24 -36.41 -33.30 -27.17
C LEU A 24 -35.62 -32.20 -26.43
N VAL A 25 -36.24 -31.57 -25.43
CA VAL A 25 -35.60 -30.60 -24.55
C VAL A 25 -34.62 -31.40 -23.70
N PHE A 26 -33.41 -31.61 -24.22
CA PHE A 26 -32.25 -31.85 -23.38
C PHE A 26 -32.08 -30.60 -22.53
N GLY A 27 -32.72 -30.61 -21.36
CA GLY A 27 -32.45 -29.67 -20.30
C GLY A 27 -31.01 -29.87 -19.87
N PHE A 28 -30.08 -29.19 -20.54
CA PHE A 28 -28.80 -28.86 -19.96
C PHE A 28 -29.11 -27.98 -18.75
N VAL A 29 -29.25 -28.64 -17.59
CA VAL A 29 -29.10 -27.98 -16.31
C VAL A 29 -27.64 -27.53 -16.30
N VAL A 30 -27.39 -26.33 -16.82
CA VAL A 30 -26.16 -25.60 -16.55
C VAL A 30 -26.24 -25.29 -15.07
N VAL A 31 -25.72 -26.20 -14.25
CA VAL A 31 -25.40 -25.91 -12.86
C VAL A 31 -24.37 -24.80 -12.95
N SER A 32 -24.82 -23.55 -12.85
CA SER A 32 -23.94 -22.41 -12.65
C SER A 32 -23.34 -22.61 -11.27
N GLY A 33 -22.26 -23.38 -11.21
CA GLY A 33 -21.45 -23.51 -10.02
C GLY A 33 -21.10 -22.10 -9.58
N THR A 34 -21.53 -21.74 -8.37
CA THR A 34 -21.10 -20.50 -7.73
C THR A 34 -19.57 -20.50 -7.78
N PRO A 35 -18.93 -19.52 -8.43
CA PRO A 35 -17.49 -19.50 -8.55
C PRO A 35 -16.90 -19.49 -7.14
N CYS A 36 -15.98 -20.42 -6.86
CA CYS A 36 -15.31 -20.54 -5.58
C CYS A 36 -14.80 -19.16 -5.12
N ALA A 37 -15.35 -18.65 -4.02
CA ALA A 37 -15.08 -17.30 -3.55
C ALA A 37 -13.71 -17.22 -2.89
N ALA A 38 -12.80 -16.47 -3.51
CA ALA A 38 -11.72 -15.88 -2.74
C ALA A 38 -12.24 -14.64 -2.02
N SER A 39 -11.66 -14.32 -0.86
CA SER A 39 -11.98 -13.10 -0.14
C SER A 39 -10.76 -12.18 -0.13
N ALA A 40 -10.99 -10.90 -0.35
CA ALA A 40 -9.97 -9.88 -0.16
C ALA A 40 -10.37 -9.08 1.08
N ARG A 41 -9.52 -9.12 2.10
CA ARG A 41 -9.72 -8.37 3.34
C ARG A 41 -8.90 -7.10 3.30
N GLN A 42 -9.45 -6.05 3.91
CA GLN A 42 -8.66 -4.88 4.26
C GLN A 42 -7.75 -5.28 5.44
N ALA A 43 -6.55 -5.77 5.15
CA ALA A 43 -5.53 -5.85 6.18
C ALA A 43 -5.18 -4.42 6.63
N GLY A 44 -4.83 -4.28 7.91
CA GLY A 44 -4.49 -2.99 8.50
C GLY A 44 -3.53 -2.22 7.60
N GLN A 45 -3.96 -1.02 7.16
CA GLN A 45 -3.18 -0.15 6.30
C GLN A 45 -1.77 -0.02 6.87
N THR A 46 -0.80 -0.65 6.21
CA THR A 46 0.61 -0.36 6.43
C THR A 46 0.97 0.63 5.34
N PRO A 47 1.15 1.93 5.65
CA PRO A 47 1.49 2.91 4.64
C PRO A 47 2.90 2.60 4.12
N LEU A 48 2.99 1.90 2.99
CA LEU A 48 4.26 1.54 2.38
C LEU A 48 4.31 1.97 0.91
N ARG A 49 4.92 3.16 0.71
CA ARG A 49 5.83 3.56 -0.38
C ARG A 49 5.22 4.38 -1.56
N THR A 50 5.97 4.61 -2.62
CA THR A 50 6.44 5.83 -3.34
C THR A 50 5.54 6.79 -4.15
N TYR A 51 6.12 7.94 -4.55
CA TYR A 51 6.03 8.61 -5.86
C TYR A 51 7.04 9.78 -5.94
N CYS A 52 8.14 9.61 -5.22
CA CYS A 52 9.22 10.56 -5.11
C CYS A 52 10.51 9.79 -5.25
N ALA A 53 11.54 10.44 -5.78
CA ALA A 53 12.90 9.92 -5.71
C ALA A 53 13.33 9.55 -4.26
N ALA A 54 12.64 10.06 -3.23
CA ALA A 54 12.90 9.75 -1.82
C ALA A 54 11.61 9.66 -0.98
N ARG A 55 11.55 8.76 0.00
CA ARG A 55 10.48 8.63 1.00
C ARG A 55 11.07 8.34 2.37
N VAL A 56 10.42 8.79 3.44
CA VAL A 56 10.77 8.32 4.80
C VAL A 56 10.17 6.93 4.99
N VAL A 57 10.93 5.97 5.55
CA VAL A 57 10.48 4.57 5.73
C VAL A 57 10.48 4.08 7.16
N ALA A 58 11.17 4.80 8.04
CA ALA A 58 11.13 4.59 9.47
C ALA A 58 11.23 5.95 10.16
N LEU A 59 10.54 6.10 11.27
CA LEU A 59 10.67 7.22 12.19
C LEU A 59 10.57 6.68 13.61
N SER A 60 11.56 6.96 14.44
CA SER A 60 11.56 6.52 15.83
C SER A 60 12.27 7.52 16.73
N ARG A 61 11.85 7.61 17.99
CA ARG A 61 12.56 8.39 19.01
C ARG A 61 13.88 7.70 19.39
N VAL A 62 14.95 8.46 19.65
CA VAL A 62 16.25 7.91 20.07
C VAL A 62 16.32 7.85 21.59
N GLY A 63 16.32 6.63 22.15
CA GLY A 63 16.41 6.41 23.59
C GLY A 63 15.35 7.20 24.37
N ASN A 64 15.79 7.87 25.43
CA ASN A 64 14.94 8.73 26.26
C ASN A 64 14.93 10.21 25.80
N SER A 65 15.66 10.58 24.74
CA SER A 65 15.73 11.97 24.27
C SER A 65 14.38 12.44 23.74
N ALA A 66 13.81 13.52 24.30
CA ALA A 66 12.53 14.07 23.85
C ALA A 66 12.61 14.79 22.50
N SER A 67 13.79 15.28 22.14
CA SER A 67 14.03 16.11 20.96
C SER A 67 14.60 15.32 19.78
N THR A 68 15.32 14.21 20.02
CA THR A 68 16.06 13.51 18.97
C THR A 68 15.23 12.40 18.32
N TRP A 69 15.13 12.48 17.00
CA TRP A 69 14.41 11.52 16.16
C TRP A 69 15.35 10.90 15.13
N ARG A 70 15.21 9.59 14.98
CA ARG A 70 15.85 8.78 13.95
C ARG A 70 14.87 8.61 12.80
N TYR A 71 15.34 8.81 11.58
CA TYR A 71 14.59 8.53 10.38
C TYR A 71 15.45 7.82 9.33
N GLU A 72 14.79 7.21 8.37
CA GLU A 72 15.45 6.57 7.24
C GLU A 72 14.75 6.97 5.96
N LEU A 73 15.55 7.13 4.91
CA LEU A 73 15.05 7.38 3.57
C LEU A 73 15.11 6.09 2.75
N ALA A 74 14.22 5.95 1.80
CA ALA A 74 14.33 4.98 0.72
C ALA A 74 14.01 5.68 -0.61
N ALA A 75 14.49 5.09 -1.69
CA ALA A 75 14.45 5.67 -3.02
C ALA A 75 14.43 4.55 -4.06
N ASP A 76 14.08 4.88 -5.29
CA ASP A 76 14.11 3.91 -6.39
C ASP A 76 15.40 4.04 -7.23
N VAL A 77 16.19 5.11 -7.04
CA VAL A 77 17.46 5.36 -7.74
C VAL A 77 18.66 5.57 -6.79
N PRO A 78 19.89 5.17 -7.17
CA PRO A 78 20.95 4.81 -6.21
C PRO A 78 21.98 5.90 -5.84
N ALA A 79 21.90 7.14 -6.34
CA ALA A 79 23.08 8.02 -6.39
C ALA A 79 23.40 8.87 -5.14
N ALA A 80 22.57 8.81 -4.09
CA ALA A 80 22.50 9.73 -2.93
C ALA A 80 21.36 10.75 -3.03
N LEU A 81 20.90 11.23 -1.88
CA LEU A 81 19.78 12.15 -1.77
C LEU A 81 20.01 13.21 -0.71
N SER A 82 19.81 14.47 -1.07
CA SER A 82 19.50 15.57 -0.15
C SER A 82 17.98 15.69 -0.08
N VAL A 83 17.40 15.86 1.10
CA VAL A 83 15.94 16.04 1.22
C VAL A 83 15.58 17.14 2.20
N GLN A 84 14.45 17.79 1.97
CA GLN A 84 13.83 18.64 2.97
C GLN A 84 12.63 17.90 3.55
N LEU A 85 12.69 17.63 4.85
CA LEU A 85 11.56 17.09 5.58
C LEU A 85 10.72 18.24 6.10
N THR A 86 9.41 18.15 5.94
CA THR A 86 8.47 19.00 6.67
C THR A 86 7.60 18.09 7.54
N MET A 87 7.29 18.56 8.75
CA MET A 87 6.53 17.80 9.72
C MET A 87 5.54 18.69 10.47
N GLN A 88 4.43 18.10 10.85
CA GLN A 88 3.46 18.69 11.77
C GLN A 88 3.60 17.98 13.12
N THR A 89 3.76 18.76 14.17
CA THR A 89 3.83 18.27 15.54
C THR A 89 2.56 18.64 16.31
N SER A 90 2.54 18.45 17.63
CA SER A 90 1.43 18.90 18.47
C SER A 90 1.38 20.43 18.64
N THR A 91 2.47 21.15 18.39
CA THR A 91 2.58 22.59 18.68
C THR A 91 2.84 23.45 17.45
N GLY A 92 3.15 22.87 16.29
CA GLY A 92 3.33 23.64 15.07
C GLY A 92 3.87 22.83 13.90
N TRP A 93 4.40 23.56 12.92
CA TRP A 93 5.03 23.01 11.74
C TRP A 93 6.53 23.23 11.80
N TYR A 94 7.29 22.20 11.43
CA TYR A 94 8.73 22.21 11.49
C TYR A 94 9.31 21.68 10.18
N ARG A 95 10.52 22.14 9.87
CA ARG A 95 11.26 21.76 8.67
C ARG A 95 12.70 21.42 9.01
N VAL A 96 13.20 20.37 8.39
CA VAL A 96 14.58 19.89 8.55
C VAL A 96 15.20 19.76 7.16
N ALA A 97 16.36 20.37 6.95
CA ALA A 97 17.21 20.08 5.81
C ALA A 97 18.08 18.86 6.17
N ALA A 98 17.81 17.73 5.54
CA ALA A 98 18.62 16.54 5.71
C ALA A 98 19.94 16.69 4.92
N PRO A 99 21.07 16.22 5.46
CA PRO A 99 22.31 16.16 4.69
C PRO A 99 22.14 15.22 3.48
N THR A 100 23.00 15.40 2.48
CA THR A 100 23.11 14.44 1.37
C THR A 100 23.58 13.09 1.91
N VAL A 101 22.77 12.06 1.70
CA VAL A 101 23.05 10.72 2.23
C VAL A 101 23.16 9.71 1.10
N PRO A 102 24.19 8.84 1.11
CA PRO A 102 24.29 7.76 0.16
C PRO A 102 23.14 6.78 0.39
N LEU A 103 22.69 6.16 -0.69
CA LEU A 103 21.68 5.11 -0.63
C LEU A 103 22.36 3.76 -0.73
N LEU A 104 22.10 2.92 0.26
CA LEU A 104 22.62 1.58 0.36
C LEU A 104 21.63 0.60 -0.28
N GLN A 105 22.14 -0.27 -1.14
CA GLN A 105 21.37 -1.42 -1.61
C GLN A 105 21.32 -2.47 -0.50
N ASP A 106 20.14 -2.68 0.07
CA ASP A 106 19.86 -3.69 1.08
C ASP A 106 19.10 -4.86 0.45
N ASN A 107 19.76 -5.55 -0.48
CA ASN A 107 19.15 -6.69 -1.16
C ASN A 107 18.92 -7.84 -0.17
N GLY A 108 17.65 -8.16 0.08
CA GLY A 108 17.26 -9.23 0.98
C GLY A 108 16.87 -10.49 0.21
N THR A 109 17.27 -11.65 0.71
CA THR A 109 16.68 -12.94 0.37
C THR A 109 15.69 -13.28 1.48
N TYR A 110 14.46 -13.57 1.09
CA TYR A 110 13.36 -13.85 2.00
C TYR A 110 12.91 -15.29 1.80
N LEU A 111 12.45 -15.90 2.89
CA LEU A 111 11.81 -17.18 2.93
C LEU A 111 10.42 -16.99 3.54
N SER A 112 9.42 -17.51 2.86
CA SER A 112 8.04 -17.70 3.34
C SER A 112 7.80 -19.19 3.54
N GLY A 113 6.62 -19.57 4.02
CA GLY A 113 6.23 -20.99 4.11
C GLY A 113 6.35 -21.71 2.77
N GLU A 114 6.08 -21.03 1.65
CA GLU A 114 6.04 -21.66 0.33
C GLU A 114 7.14 -21.24 -0.64
N ALA A 115 7.83 -20.11 -0.43
CA ALA A 115 8.81 -19.62 -1.39
C ALA A 115 10.02 -18.90 -0.79
N ARG A 116 11.14 -19.05 -1.52
CA ARG A 116 12.33 -18.22 -1.38
C ARG A 116 12.36 -17.18 -2.49
N TYR A 117 12.46 -15.90 -2.14
CA TYR A 117 12.45 -14.80 -3.11
C TYR A 117 13.48 -13.72 -2.77
N LYS A 118 13.93 -12.97 -3.77
CA LYS A 118 14.83 -11.82 -3.59
C LYS A 118 14.01 -10.54 -3.65
N ARG A 119 14.28 -9.61 -2.74
CA ARG A 119 13.73 -8.26 -2.78
C ARG A 119 14.86 -7.26 -2.79
N ARG A 120 14.89 -6.45 -3.83
CA ARG A 120 15.77 -5.28 -3.88
C ARG A 120 15.17 -4.21 -2.98
N GLN A 121 15.95 -3.76 -2.00
CA GLN A 121 15.59 -2.61 -1.17
C GLN A 121 16.73 -1.60 -1.26
N ILE A 122 16.38 -0.32 -1.27
CA ILE A 122 17.36 0.77 -1.28
C ILE A 122 16.98 1.70 -0.13
N HIS A 123 17.90 1.89 0.81
CA HIS A 123 17.69 2.64 2.05
C HIS A 123 18.89 3.53 2.35
N SER A 124 18.67 4.68 2.96
CA SER A 124 19.77 5.46 3.54
C SER A 124 20.26 4.78 4.83
N PRO A 125 21.51 5.05 5.27
CA PRO A 125 21.87 4.90 6.67
C PRO A 125 20.88 5.64 7.57
N ALA A 126 20.79 5.23 8.84
CA ALA A 126 19.99 5.95 9.83
C ALA A 126 20.42 7.42 9.90
N GLN A 127 19.45 8.30 9.77
CA GLN A 127 19.63 9.75 9.85
C GLN A 127 18.95 10.28 11.10
N PHE A 128 19.38 11.45 11.55
CA PHE A 128 18.95 12.02 12.81
C PHE A 128 18.60 13.48 12.64
N PHE A 129 17.52 13.89 13.28
CA PHE A 129 17.21 15.30 13.45
C PHE A 129 16.79 15.58 14.89
N GLU A 130 16.91 16.83 15.27
CA GLU A 130 16.49 17.32 16.57
C GLU A 130 15.34 18.32 16.40
N LEU A 131 14.27 18.09 17.16
CA LEU A 131 13.17 19.02 17.31
C LEU A 131 13.37 19.88 18.55
N PRO A 132 12.98 21.17 18.54
CA PRO A 132 12.88 21.94 19.76
C PRO A 132 12.03 21.19 20.80
N PHE A 133 12.42 21.21 22.07
CA PHE A 133 11.69 20.47 23.12
C PHE A 133 10.19 20.83 23.16
N ALA A 134 9.87 22.09 22.90
CA ALA A 134 8.50 22.60 22.81
C ALA A 134 7.72 22.13 21.57
N ALA A 135 8.37 21.53 20.58
CA ALA A 135 7.71 21.02 19.37
C ALA A 135 6.75 19.85 19.70
N GLY A 136 7.04 19.09 20.75
CA GLY A 136 6.31 17.86 21.06
C GLY A 136 6.55 16.75 20.02
N ARG A 137 5.64 15.78 19.94
CA ARG A 137 5.83 14.60 19.07
C ARG A 137 5.42 14.91 17.61
N PRO A 138 6.20 14.49 16.61
CA PRO A 138 5.76 14.44 15.23
C PRO A 138 4.45 13.65 15.12
N ARG A 139 3.44 14.27 14.51
CA ARG A 139 2.19 13.62 14.12
C ARG A 139 2.26 13.16 12.68
N TYR A 140 2.80 14.02 11.82
CA TYR A 140 2.98 13.77 10.39
C TYR A 140 4.37 14.21 9.96
N LEU A 141 5.04 13.40 9.14
CA LEU A 141 6.36 13.69 8.57
C LEU A 141 6.36 13.30 7.10
N TRP A 142 6.86 14.18 6.23
CA TRP A 142 7.00 13.90 4.80
C TRP A 142 8.25 14.53 4.19
N VAL A 143 8.65 13.98 3.04
CA VAL A 143 9.63 14.59 2.14
C VAL A 143 8.93 15.69 1.35
N SER A 144 9.28 16.94 1.64
CA SER A 144 8.75 18.14 0.97
C SER A 144 9.60 18.61 -0.22
N LYS A 145 10.87 18.19 -0.27
CA LYS A 145 11.79 18.47 -1.38
C LYS A 145 12.85 17.38 -1.48
N VAL A 146 13.32 17.11 -2.69
CA VAL A 146 14.50 16.26 -2.97
C VAL A 146 15.51 17.09 -3.77
N GLY A 147 16.78 17.03 -3.38
CA GLY A 147 17.88 17.82 -3.94
C GLY A 147 18.14 19.14 -3.21
N ASP A 148 19.29 19.75 -3.50
CA ASP A 148 19.69 21.05 -2.93
C ASP A 148 18.79 22.21 -3.41
N ALA A 149 18.94 23.37 -2.78
CA ALA A 149 18.36 24.63 -3.26
C ALA A 149 18.91 25.01 -4.64
N GLY A 150 18.35 24.42 -5.70
CA GLY A 150 18.76 24.63 -7.10
C GLY A 150 18.72 23.36 -7.94
N ALA A 151 18.78 22.18 -7.32
CA ALA A 151 18.45 20.93 -7.99
C ALA A 151 16.92 20.86 -8.14
N SER A 152 16.42 21.15 -9.33
CA SER A 152 15.04 20.85 -9.68
C SER A 152 14.92 19.33 -9.77
N PRO A 153 14.22 18.63 -8.86
CA PRO A 153 13.76 17.30 -9.21
C PRO A 153 12.90 17.50 -10.45
N GLN A 154 13.21 16.83 -11.57
CA GLN A 154 12.46 16.98 -12.81
C GLN A 154 10.97 16.65 -12.66
N THR A 155 10.57 16.14 -11.49
CA THR A 155 9.18 15.95 -11.06
C THR A 155 8.98 16.53 -9.65
N PRO A 156 8.02 17.45 -9.42
CA PRO A 156 7.69 17.90 -8.07
C PRO A 156 7.24 16.71 -7.23
N CYS A 157 7.84 16.60 -6.06
CA CYS A 157 7.59 15.53 -5.11
C CYS A 157 6.30 15.83 -4.31
N PRO A 158 5.22 15.05 -4.47
CA PRO A 158 4.01 15.25 -3.70
C PRO A 158 4.24 14.92 -2.22
N ALA A 159 3.54 15.60 -1.31
CA ALA A 159 3.71 15.40 0.12
C ALA A 159 3.33 13.97 0.55
N MET A 160 4.32 13.15 0.93
CA MET A 160 4.10 11.76 1.36
C MET A 160 4.26 11.58 2.86
N TRP A 161 3.17 11.35 3.61
CA TRP A 161 3.30 11.13 5.06
C TRP A 161 3.59 9.67 5.44
N ILE A 162 4.32 9.51 6.54
CA ILE A 162 4.26 8.35 7.43
C ILE A 162 3.16 8.64 8.45
N GLU A 163 2.17 7.76 8.54
CA GLU A 163 1.31 7.77 9.72
C GLU A 163 2.15 7.16 10.82
N HIS A 164 2.18 7.78 12.00
CA HIS A 164 2.59 7.10 13.21
C HIS A 164 1.53 6.03 13.55
N SER A 165 1.18 5.17 12.57
CA SER A 165 0.88 3.79 12.82
C SER A 165 2.13 3.31 13.51
N ALA A 166 2.12 3.46 14.83
CA ALA A 166 2.62 2.43 15.68
C ALA A 166 2.43 1.15 14.86
N HIS A 167 3.50 0.42 14.62
CA HIS A 167 3.41 -0.95 15.03
C HIS A 167 2.84 -0.89 16.45
N ARG A 168 1.50 -0.79 16.59
CA ARG A 168 0.78 -1.72 17.40
C ARG A 168 1.28 -3.03 16.81
N ARG A 169 2.46 -3.46 17.31
CA ARG A 169 2.53 -4.76 17.94
C ARG A 169 1.23 -4.76 18.71
N HIS A 170 0.19 -5.34 18.11
CA HIS A 170 -0.96 -5.75 18.89
C HIS A 170 -0.27 -6.44 20.04
N SER A 171 -0.29 -5.79 21.20
CA SER A 171 0.40 -6.30 22.36
C SER A 171 -0.32 -7.61 22.58
N VAL A 172 0.30 -8.70 22.15
CA VAL A 172 -0.29 -10.04 22.10
C VAL A 172 -0.70 -10.46 23.52
N LYS A 173 -0.23 -9.72 24.53
CA LYS A 173 -0.64 -9.81 25.93
C LYS A 173 -2.16 -9.93 26.12
N ASN A 174 -3.00 -9.35 25.25
CA ASN A 174 -4.46 -9.50 25.32
C ASN A 174 -5.11 -10.02 24.04
N ALA A 175 -4.34 -10.49 23.05
CA ALA A 175 -4.95 -11.20 21.93
C ALA A 175 -5.47 -12.53 22.49
N LYS A 176 -6.75 -12.86 22.23
CA LYS A 176 -7.23 -14.23 22.47
C LYS A 176 -6.21 -15.19 21.86
N PRO A 177 -5.86 -16.29 22.54
CA PRO A 177 -4.99 -17.29 21.93
C PRO A 177 -5.60 -17.61 20.57
N LEU A 178 -4.79 -17.38 19.52
CA LEU A 178 -5.14 -17.78 18.17
C LEU A 178 -5.55 -19.25 18.25
N SER A 179 -6.64 -19.63 17.59
CA SER A 179 -6.96 -21.05 17.45
C SER A 179 -5.72 -21.81 16.95
N ALA A 180 -5.58 -23.10 17.25
CA ALA A 180 -4.40 -23.87 16.83
C ALA A 180 -4.09 -23.70 15.33
N ASN A 181 -5.15 -23.58 14.51
CA ASN A 181 -5.04 -23.26 13.09
C ASN A 181 -4.52 -21.83 12.85
N GLU A 182 -5.12 -20.79 13.44
CA GLU A 182 -4.63 -19.41 13.32
C GLU A 182 -3.19 -19.21 13.85
N ALA A 183 -2.76 -19.97 14.85
CA ALA A 183 -1.40 -19.95 15.37
C ALA A 183 -0.39 -20.49 14.33
N ILE A 184 -0.74 -21.61 13.67
CA ILE A 184 0.01 -22.18 12.54
C ILE A 184 0.05 -21.18 11.38
N TRP A 185 -1.08 -20.53 11.05
CA TRP A 185 -1.16 -19.49 10.01
C TRP A 185 -0.29 -18.26 10.33
N SER A 186 -0.29 -17.80 11.59
CA SER A 186 0.54 -16.67 12.02
C SER A 186 2.05 -16.95 11.98
N GLN A 187 2.43 -18.23 12.01
CA GLN A 187 3.81 -18.68 11.84
C GLN A 187 4.17 -18.82 10.35
N MET A 188 3.28 -19.34 9.52
CA MET A 188 3.45 -19.41 8.05
C MET A 188 3.51 -18.00 7.41
N ASP A 189 2.81 -17.02 7.99
CA ASP A 189 2.79 -15.63 7.53
C ASP A 189 4.08 -14.83 7.78
N ARG A 190 5.07 -15.39 8.49
CA ARG A 190 6.32 -14.67 8.75
C ARG A 190 7.30 -14.86 7.60
N THR A 191 7.30 -13.91 6.68
CA THR A 191 8.42 -13.75 5.74
C THR A 191 9.70 -13.50 6.55
N GLN A 192 10.58 -14.49 6.60
CA GLN A 192 11.86 -14.41 7.28
C GLN A 192 12.94 -13.96 6.29
N ARG A 193 13.66 -12.91 6.64
CA ARG A 193 14.87 -12.54 5.90
C ARG A 193 16.00 -13.51 6.24
N LEU A 194 16.60 -14.12 5.23
CA LEU A 194 17.63 -15.16 5.35
C LEU A 194 19.06 -14.60 5.44
N ASN A 195 19.34 -13.50 4.76
CA ASN A 195 20.66 -12.85 4.81
C ASN A 195 20.64 -11.69 5.82
N PRO A 196 21.77 -11.39 6.47
CA PRO A 196 21.87 -10.24 7.36
C PRO A 196 21.47 -8.95 6.61
N SER A 197 20.72 -8.11 7.30
CA SER A 197 20.49 -6.73 6.85
C SER A 197 21.81 -5.97 6.98
N VAL A 198 22.18 -5.18 5.97
CA VAL A 198 23.17 -4.10 6.19
C VAL A 198 22.57 -2.97 7.03
N TYR A 199 21.25 -2.99 7.17
CA TYR A 199 20.47 -2.11 8.01
C TYR A 199 20.62 -2.42 9.51
N ASN A 200 21.03 -1.42 10.29
CA ASN A 200 21.03 -1.49 11.74
C ASN A 200 19.84 -0.67 12.32
N PRO A 201 18.78 -1.32 12.84
CA PRO A 201 17.64 -0.63 13.47
C PRO A 201 18.02 0.12 14.75
N ASN A 202 19.13 -0.27 15.38
CA ASN A 202 19.61 0.28 16.64
C ASN A 202 20.84 1.19 16.44
N ALA A 203 21.08 1.65 15.21
CA ALA A 203 22.15 2.60 14.94
C ALA A 203 21.97 3.83 15.82
N LEU A 204 23.01 4.16 16.58
CA LEU A 204 23.09 5.39 17.35
C LEU A 204 23.41 6.57 16.42
N PRO A 205 23.07 7.80 16.82
CA PRO A 205 23.49 8.98 16.07
C PRO A 205 25.01 8.94 15.83
N PRO A 206 25.47 9.16 14.59
CA PRO A 206 26.89 9.35 14.35
C PRO A 206 27.36 10.60 15.12
N VAL A 207 28.68 10.73 15.33
CA VAL A 207 29.28 11.94 15.93
C VAL A 207 29.09 13.19 15.05
N ALA A 208 28.62 13.01 13.81
CA ALA A 208 28.27 14.07 12.88
C ALA A 208 27.12 14.98 13.39
N PRO A 209 27.01 16.22 12.90
CA PRO A 209 25.98 17.15 13.34
C PRO A 209 24.57 16.61 13.03
N ILE A 210 23.76 16.54 14.09
CA ILE A 210 22.34 16.22 14.00
C ILE A 210 21.62 17.40 13.35
N ALA A 211 20.82 17.13 12.31
CA ALA A 211 20.10 18.18 11.60
C ALA A 211 19.08 18.85 12.53
N GLN A 212 19.10 20.18 12.60
CA GLN A 212 18.19 20.92 13.47
C GLN A 212 16.88 21.22 12.73
N ALA A 213 15.75 21.02 13.42
CA ALA A 213 14.44 21.38 12.91
C ALA A 213 14.11 22.84 13.24
N HIS A 214 13.64 23.58 12.24
CA HIS A 214 13.23 24.97 12.39
C HIS A 214 11.71 25.09 12.28
N ALA A 215 11.11 25.93 13.12
CA ALA A 215 9.70 26.23 13.01
C ALA A 215 9.41 26.94 11.68
N VAL A 216 8.29 26.59 11.05
CA VAL A 216 7.81 27.21 9.82
C VAL A 216 6.33 27.56 9.96
N SER A 217 5.85 28.48 9.14
CA SER A 217 4.41 28.74 9.05
C SER A 217 3.67 27.50 8.54
N GLU A 218 2.41 27.37 8.97
CA GLU A 218 1.52 26.36 8.42
C GLU A 218 1.41 26.53 6.90
N PRO A 219 1.57 25.44 6.12
CA PRO A 219 1.35 25.50 4.69
C PRO A 219 -0.08 25.99 4.42
N ALA A 220 -0.23 27.01 3.56
CA ALA A 220 -1.55 27.57 3.22
C ALA A 220 -2.55 26.50 2.76
N SER A 221 -2.07 25.44 2.12
CA SER A 221 -2.90 24.30 1.73
C SER A 221 -3.52 23.56 2.92
N ALA A 222 -2.81 23.40 4.04
CA ALA A 222 -3.31 22.73 5.24
C ALA A 222 -4.43 23.53 5.94
N ALA A 223 -4.37 24.87 5.89
CA ALA A 223 -5.35 25.74 6.52
C ALA A 223 -6.75 25.65 5.87
N THR A 224 -6.84 25.16 4.62
CA THR A 224 -8.08 25.16 3.83
C THR A 224 -8.97 23.94 4.03
N CYS A 225 -8.49 22.86 4.65
CA CYS A 225 -9.30 21.65 4.81
C CYS A 225 -9.27 21.05 6.22
N ARG A 226 -10.41 20.47 6.61
CA ARG A 226 -10.63 19.86 7.93
C ARG A 226 -9.69 18.68 8.21
N HIS A 227 -9.28 17.96 7.17
CA HIS A 227 -8.45 16.76 7.26
C HIS A 227 -7.30 16.85 6.24
N PRO A 228 -6.18 17.52 6.58
CA PRO A 228 -5.06 17.71 5.67
C PRO A 228 -4.40 16.41 5.25
N PHE A 229 -4.57 15.34 6.04
CA PHE A 229 -4.03 14.02 5.76
C PHE A 229 -5.14 12.95 5.83
N ARG A 230 -5.32 12.15 4.78
CA ARG A 230 -6.27 11.02 4.73
C ARG A 230 -5.73 9.83 3.93
N ALA A 231 -5.61 8.67 4.56
CA ALA A 231 -5.08 7.47 3.90
C ALA A 231 -5.93 7.03 2.69
N ALA A 232 -5.29 6.43 1.69
CA ALA A 232 -5.97 5.78 0.57
C ALA A 232 -6.76 4.57 1.09
N ARG A 233 -8.01 4.40 0.67
CA ARG A 233 -8.88 3.28 1.05
C ARG A 233 -9.38 2.55 -0.19
N ILE A 234 -9.73 1.28 -0.05
CA ILE A 234 -10.44 0.56 -1.10
C ILE A 234 -11.88 1.09 -1.19
N LEU A 235 -12.36 1.32 -2.40
CA LEU A 235 -13.74 1.69 -2.68
C LEU A 235 -14.55 0.46 -3.10
N HIS A 236 -14.06 -0.28 -4.10
CA HIS A 236 -14.65 -1.53 -4.57
C HIS A 236 -13.57 -2.58 -4.75
N VAL A 237 -13.68 -3.65 -3.97
CA VAL A 237 -12.78 -4.80 -3.96
C VAL A 237 -13.12 -5.72 -5.13
N VAL A 238 -12.12 -6.10 -5.91
CA VAL A 238 -12.23 -7.24 -6.84
C VAL A 238 -11.57 -8.44 -6.18
N ALA A 239 -12.34 -9.50 -5.94
CA ALA A 239 -11.80 -10.74 -5.39
C ALA A 239 -10.92 -11.45 -6.43
N PRO A 240 -9.78 -12.05 -6.01
CA PRO A 240 -8.97 -12.84 -6.92
C PRO A 240 -9.68 -14.15 -7.30
N SER A 241 -9.45 -14.66 -8.50
CA SER A 241 -10.01 -15.95 -8.91
C SER A 241 -9.14 -17.09 -8.37
N TYR A 242 -9.76 -18.12 -7.78
CA TYR A 242 -9.04 -19.35 -7.45
C TYR A 242 -8.54 -20.02 -8.75
N PRO A 243 -7.24 -20.33 -8.89
CA PRO A 243 -6.73 -20.82 -10.16
C PRO A 243 -7.29 -22.19 -10.55
N PHE A 244 -7.85 -22.30 -11.76
CA PHE A 244 -8.51 -23.52 -12.26
C PHE A 244 -7.61 -24.76 -12.24
N ALA A 245 -6.31 -24.60 -12.47
CA ALA A 245 -5.34 -25.68 -12.44
C ALA A 245 -5.34 -26.47 -11.11
N TYR A 246 -5.66 -25.80 -9.99
CA TYR A 246 -5.75 -26.43 -8.67
C TYR A 246 -7.17 -26.91 -8.37
N ALA A 247 -8.19 -26.14 -8.77
CA ALA A 247 -9.58 -26.51 -8.58
C ALA A 247 -9.93 -27.82 -9.32
N GLY A 248 -9.50 -27.98 -10.58
CA GLY A 248 -9.78 -29.17 -11.38
C GLY A 248 -9.06 -30.44 -10.91
N ALA A 249 -7.94 -30.29 -10.19
CA ALA A 249 -7.20 -31.40 -9.60
C ALA A 249 -7.78 -31.86 -8.24
N GLY A 250 -8.81 -31.18 -7.73
CA GLY A 250 -9.34 -31.41 -6.39
C GLY A 250 -8.39 -30.97 -5.27
N GLU A 251 -7.32 -30.24 -5.60
CA GLU A 251 -6.35 -29.74 -4.63
C GLU A 251 -6.91 -28.51 -3.91
N ARG A 252 -6.92 -28.58 -2.58
CA ARG A 252 -7.47 -27.54 -1.71
C ARG A 252 -6.34 -26.75 -1.05
N TRP A 253 -5.81 -25.77 -1.78
CA TRP A 253 -4.79 -24.86 -1.28
C TRP A 253 -5.39 -23.65 -0.57
N LEU A 254 -4.75 -23.32 0.55
CA LEU A 254 -4.85 -22.04 1.23
C LEU A 254 -3.61 -21.23 0.87
N ALA A 255 -3.78 -19.98 0.48
CA ALA A 255 -2.67 -19.11 0.12
C ALA A 255 -3.00 -17.66 0.48
N THR A 256 -1.99 -16.93 0.94
CA THR A 256 -2.10 -15.49 1.20
C THR A 256 -1.06 -14.76 0.37
N VAL A 257 -1.50 -13.79 -0.44
CA VAL A 257 -0.61 -12.96 -1.26
C VAL A 257 -0.78 -11.51 -0.86
N ALA A 258 0.32 -10.81 -0.55
CA ALA A 258 0.28 -9.36 -0.36
C ALA A 258 0.83 -8.66 -1.61
N VAL A 259 0.01 -7.80 -2.20
CA VAL A 259 0.37 -6.97 -3.35
C VAL A 259 0.55 -5.53 -2.90
N MET A 260 1.72 -4.96 -3.16
CA MET A 260 1.95 -3.53 -3.04
C MET A 260 1.45 -2.85 -4.32
N VAL A 261 0.40 -2.05 -4.19
CA VAL A 261 -0.28 -1.31 -5.25
C VAL A 261 0.19 0.13 -5.19
N GLU A 262 0.66 0.65 -6.31
CA GLU A 262 1.01 2.06 -6.49
C GLU A 262 -0.19 2.79 -7.12
N LEU A 263 -0.58 3.89 -6.49
CA LEU A 263 -1.73 4.71 -6.81
C LEU A 263 -1.28 6.10 -7.27
N ALA A 264 -1.82 6.56 -8.39
CA ALA A 264 -1.70 7.94 -8.85
C ALA A 264 -2.53 8.91 -7.97
N PRO A 265 -2.38 10.25 -8.13
CA PRO A 265 -3.17 11.23 -7.39
C PRO A 265 -4.68 11.09 -7.56
N ASP A 266 -5.17 10.51 -8.64
CA ASP A 266 -6.61 10.26 -8.85
C ASP A 266 -7.10 8.97 -8.19
N GLY A 267 -6.20 8.16 -7.62
CA GLY A 267 -6.50 6.85 -7.04
C GLY A 267 -6.44 5.69 -8.03
N SER A 268 -6.07 5.95 -9.29
CA SER A 268 -5.88 4.88 -10.28
C SER A 268 -4.62 4.06 -9.99
N VAL A 269 -4.66 2.76 -10.30
CA VAL A 269 -3.53 1.86 -10.14
C VAL A 269 -2.55 2.05 -11.30
N VAL A 270 -1.33 2.47 -11.00
CA VAL A 270 -0.25 2.69 -11.99
C VAL A 270 0.89 1.70 -11.86
N GLY A 271 0.97 0.97 -10.74
CA GLY A 271 1.99 -0.02 -10.48
C GLY A 271 1.52 -1.10 -9.51
N ARG A 272 2.11 -2.28 -9.61
CA ARG A 272 1.84 -3.40 -8.71
C ARG A 272 3.05 -4.31 -8.60
N VAL A 273 3.35 -4.77 -7.39
CA VAL A 273 4.43 -5.72 -7.13
C VAL A 273 4.09 -6.59 -5.93
N LEU A 274 4.54 -7.84 -5.94
CA LEU A 274 4.38 -8.76 -4.82
C LEU A 274 5.20 -8.25 -3.63
N ALA A 275 4.51 -7.83 -2.57
CA ALA A 275 5.12 -7.56 -1.28
C ALA A 275 5.44 -8.87 -0.54
N ARG A 276 4.55 -9.86 -0.70
CA ARG A 276 4.65 -11.21 -0.16
C ARG A 276 4.03 -12.18 -1.17
N PRO A 277 4.84 -12.94 -1.92
CA PRO A 277 4.33 -13.98 -2.81
C PRO A 277 3.86 -15.20 -2.00
N SER A 278 2.90 -15.97 -2.53
CA SER A 278 2.50 -17.26 -1.96
C SER A 278 3.37 -18.43 -2.44
N GLY A 279 4.40 -18.15 -3.23
CA GLY A 279 5.27 -19.16 -3.83
C GLY A 279 4.64 -19.98 -4.95
N ARG A 280 3.41 -19.66 -5.35
CA ARG A 280 2.70 -20.32 -6.45
C ARG A 280 2.30 -19.28 -7.47
N LYS A 281 2.95 -19.33 -8.64
CA LYS A 281 2.81 -18.35 -9.72
C LYS A 281 1.35 -17.99 -10.03
N PHE A 282 0.46 -18.98 -10.13
CA PHE A 282 -0.95 -18.71 -10.50
C PHE A 282 -1.74 -17.97 -9.43
N PHE A 283 -1.46 -18.20 -8.15
CA PHE A 283 -2.07 -17.44 -7.04
C PHE A 283 -1.53 -16.01 -7.02
N ASP A 284 -0.21 -15.86 -7.20
CA ASP A 284 0.46 -14.56 -7.28
C ASP A 284 -0.07 -13.71 -8.45
N GLU A 285 -0.22 -14.30 -9.64
CA GLU A 285 -0.77 -13.63 -10.83
C GLU A 285 -2.24 -13.23 -10.63
N SER A 286 -3.05 -14.11 -10.04
CA SER A 286 -4.45 -13.82 -9.74
C SER A 286 -4.60 -12.67 -8.74
N ALA A 287 -3.76 -12.64 -7.69
CA ALA A 287 -3.73 -11.55 -6.73
C ALA A 287 -3.29 -10.21 -7.37
N LEU A 288 -2.26 -10.23 -8.21
CA LEU A 288 -1.82 -9.05 -8.96
C LEU A 288 -2.92 -8.52 -9.89
N TYR A 289 -3.65 -9.41 -10.57
CA TYR A 289 -4.78 -9.05 -11.42
C TYR A 289 -5.91 -8.42 -10.61
N ALA A 290 -6.33 -9.05 -9.51
CA ALA A 290 -7.38 -8.56 -8.64
C ALA A 290 -7.06 -7.18 -8.03
N ALA A 291 -5.83 -6.98 -7.58
CA ALA A 291 -5.34 -5.70 -7.08
C ALA A 291 -5.41 -4.60 -8.14
N ALA A 292 -5.15 -4.94 -9.42
CA ALA A 292 -5.22 -3.98 -10.53
C ALA A 292 -6.64 -3.54 -10.87
N GLN A 293 -7.62 -4.44 -10.70
CA GLN A 293 -9.03 -4.18 -11.01
C GLN A 293 -9.78 -3.56 -9.82
N THR A 294 -9.22 -3.65 -8.62
CA THR A 294 -9.74 -3.00 -7.41
C THR A 294 -9.69 -1.48 -7.57
N THR A 295 -10.73 -0.80 -7.09
CA THR A 295 -10.78 0.68 -7.12
C THR A 295 -10.38 1.25 -5.77
N TYR A 296 -9.60 2.33 -5.79
CA TYR A 296 -9.05 2.96 -4.61
C TYR A 296 -9.42 4.44 -4.58
N SER A 297 -9.58 5.00 -3.38
CA SER A 297 -9.56 6.45 -3.22
C SER A 297 -8.12 6.93 -3.14
N PRO A 298 -7.80 8.12 -3.68
CA PRO A 298 -6.47 8.66 -3.53
C PRO A 298 -6.12 8.95 -2.08
N LYS A 299 -4.82 8.95 -1.79
CA LYS A 299 -4.26 9.48 -0.55
C LYS A 299 -4.34 11.01 -0.60
N ILE A 300 -4.79 11.66 0.46
CA ILE A 300 -4.89 13.12 0.53
C ILE A 300 -3.79 13.67 1.42
N GLY A 301 -2.80 14.39 0.88
CA GLY A 301 -1.71 15.02 1.63
C GLY A 301 -1.73 16.53 1.46
N LEU A 302 -1.69 17.25 2.59
CA LEU A 302 -1.88 18.71 2.62
C LEU A 302 -3.11 19.14 1.79
N CYS A 303 -4.23 18.45 2.01
CA CYS A 303 -5.52 18.73 1.34
C CYS A 303 -5.53 18.50 -0.19
N ARG A 304 -4.49 17.90 -0.76
CA ARG A 304 -4.43 17.58 -2.19
C ARG A 304 -4.28 16.08 -2.40
N PRO A 305 -4.87 15.52 -3.45
CA PRO A 305 -4.59 14.14 -3.81
C PRO A 305 -3.09 14.01 -4.14
N VAL A 306 -2.46 13.04 -3.52
CA VAL A 306 -1.06 12.70 -3.72
C VAL A 306 -0.98 11.25 -4.14
N PRO A 307 -0.03 10.91 -5.01
CA PRO A 307 0.21 9.51 -5.28
C PRO A 307 0.70 8.80 -4.01
N SER A 308 0.48 7.49 -3.97
CA SER A 308 0.64 6.71 -2.75
C SER A 308 0.68 5.23 -3.02
N TYR A 309 1.02 4.44 -2.00
CA TYR A 309 0.99 3.00 -2.12
C TYR A 309 0.07 2.40 -1.08
N TYR A 310 -0.47 1.24 -1.42
CA TYR A 310 -1.45 0.49 -0.65
C TYR A 310 -1.08 -1.00 -0.65
N ILE A 311 -1.31 -1.71 0.47
CA ILE A 311 -1.14 -3.17 0.52
C ILE A 311 -2.50 -3.83 0.34
N PHE A 312 -2.66 -4.56 -0.76
CA PHE A 312 -3.79 -5.40 -1.05
C PHE A 312 -3.46 -6.84 -0.62
N ASP A 313 -4.11 -7.33 0.43
CA ASP A 313 -3.98 -8.71 0.88
C ASP A 313 -5.08 -9.58 0.28
N ALA A 314 -4.66 -10.57 -0.49
CA ALA A 314 -5.48 -11.57 -1.13
C ALA A 314 -5.43 -12.87 -0.31
N GLU A 315 -6.59 -13.36 0.11
CA GLU A 315 -6.73 -14.65 0.80
C GLU A 315 -7.45 -15.64 -0.13
N PHE A 316 -6.79 -16.75 -0.40
CA PHE A 316 -7.33 -17.87 -1.17
C PHE A 316 -7.64 -19.01 -0.22
N GLY A 317 -8.82 -19.60 -0.37
CA GLY A 317 -9.16 -20.85 0.29
C GLY A 317 -10.16 -21.68 -0.50
N PRO A 318 -10.19 -22.99 -0.25
CA PRO A 318 -11.26 -23.85 -0.73
C PRO A 318 -12.55 -23.49 0.01
N GLU A 319 -13.66 -23.37 -0.71
CA GLU A 319 -14.99 -23.36 -0.10
C GLU A 319 -15.36 -24.73 0.47
#